data_AF-A0A517NZD2-F1
#
_entry.id   AF-A0A517NZD2-F1
#
_cell.length_a   1.000
_cell.length_b   1.000
_cell.length_c   1.000
_cell.angle_alpha   90.00
_cell.angle_beta   90.00
_cell.angle_gamma   90.00
#
_symmetry.space_group_name_H-M   'P 1'
#
loop_
_entity.id
_entity.type
_entity.pdbx_description
1 polymer ?
#
loop_
_entity_poly.entity_id
_entity_poly.type
_entity_poly.pdbx_seq_one_letter_code
_entity_poly.pdbx_strand_id
1 'polypeptide(L)'
;MMIWIDRILLLAIVVIVAVLTATALPVLAGHHLGGTMLLLHMMASGALVFALPAAAIVWLSRNINSATSDFIQRCGFWALIVTGFATIATVFFCMLPYPSTQTMHQLINWHGWSGFAMVPATVLLAIGSLRWRRIQATRSATPG
;
A
#
# COMPACT_ATOMS: atom_id res chain seq x y z
N MET A 1 -5.25 -17.40 -15.36
CA MET A 1 -6.01 -16.65 -14.34
C MET A 1 -5.14 -15.80 -13.41
N MET A 2 -4.08 -16.35 -12.80
CA MET A 2 -3.20 -15.60 -11.87
C MET A 2 -2.66 -14.25 -12.40
N ILE A 3 -2.31 -14.16 -13.69
CA ILE A 3 -1.78 -12.90 -14.28
C ILE A 3 -2.81 -11.76 -14.24
N TRP A 4 -4.11 -12.06 -14.39
CA TRP A 4 -5.16 -11.05 -14.33
C TRP A 4 -5.43 -10.61 -12.90
N ILE A 5 -5.42 -11.55 -11.95
CA ILE A 5 -5.53 -11.26 -10.51
C ILE A 5 -4.39 -10.32 -10.07
N ASP A 6 -3.14 -10.60 -10.47
CA ASP A 6 -1.99 -9.73 -10.19
C ASP A 6 -2.18 -8.31 -10.72
N ARG A 7 -2.72 -8.16 -11.94
CA ARG A 7 -2.94 -6.86 -12.56
C ARG A 7 -4.02 -6.07 -11.83
N ILE A 8 -5.14 -6.73 -11.54
CA ILE A 8 -6.29 -6.12 -10.87
C ILE A 8 -5.89 -5.70 -9.45
N LEU A 9 -5.19 -6.55 -8.69
CA LEU A 9 -4.74 -6.22 -7.35
C LEU A 9 -3.73 -5.06 -7.33
N LEU A 10 -2.76 -5.06 -8.25
CA LEU A 10 -1.80 -3.96 -8.34
C LEU A 10 -2.49 -2.64 -8.71
N LEU A 11 -3.38 -2.66 -9.69
CA LEU A 11 -4.16 -1.49 -10.06
C LEU A 11 -5.03 -1.00 -8.90
N ALA A 12 -5.71 -1.92 -8.21
CA ALA A 12 -6.55 -1.60 -7.05
C ALA A 12 -5.72 -0.92 -5.95
N ILE A 13 -4.56 -1.48 -5.59
CA ILE A 13 -3.66 -0.88 -4.59
C ILE A 13 -3.21 0.52 -5.02
N VAL A 14 -2.78 0.69 -6.27
CA VAL A 14 -2.33 2.00 -6.79
C VAL A 14 -3.45 3.03 -6.70
N VAL A 15 -4.67 2.67 -7.12
CA VAL A 15 -5.84 3.55 -7.07
C VAL A 15 -6.22 3.88 -5.62
N ILE A 16 -6.27 2.88 -4.74
CA ILE A 16 -6.59 3.08 -3.32
C ILE A 16 -5.58 4.03 -2.67
N VAL A 17 -4.28 3.79 -2.85
CA VAL A 17 -3.22 4.64 -2.29
C VAL A 17 -3.28 6.05 -2.88
N ALA A 18 -3.57 6.19 -4.17
CA ALA A 18 -3.75 7.52 -4.79
C ALA A 18 -4.93 8.28 -4.17
N VAL A 19 -6.08 7.63 -3.97
CA VAL A 19 -7.26 8.24 -3.34
C VAL A 19 -6.98 8.60 -1.89
N LEU A 20 -6.35 7.71 -1.12
CA LEU A 20 -5.96 7.96 0.28
C LEU A 20 -4.98 9.13 0.39
N THR A 21 -4.01 9.20 -0.51
CA THR A 21 -3.04 10.29 -0.56
C THR A 21 -3.75 11.61 -0.89
N ALA A 22 -4.55 11.64 -1.95
CA ALA A 22 -5.26 12.85 -2.39
C ALA A 22 -6.19 13.40 -1.31
N THR A 23 -6.90 12.51 -0.60
CA THR A 23 -7.78 12.89 0.51
C THR A 23 -7.01 13.35 1.75
N ALA A 24 -5.77 12.90 1.94
CA ALA A 24 -4.91 13.27 3.07
C ALA A 24 -4.07 14.55 2.83
N LEU A 25 -3.93 15.03 1.60
CA LEU A 25 -3.10 16.21 1.27
C LEU A 25 -3.41 17.46 2.11
N PRO A 26 -4.67 17.82 2.43
CA PRO A 26 -4.95 19.03 3.21
C PRO A 26 -4.35 19.01 4.62
N VAL A 27 -4.10 17.83 5.17
CA VAL A 27 -3.46 17.69 6.50
C VAL A 27 -2.03 18.21 6.48
N LEU A 28 -1.32 18.11 5.35
CA LEU A 28 0.02 18.69 5.19
C LEU A 28 0.00 20.23 5.21
N ALA A 29 -1.14 20.84 4.85
CA ALA A 29 -1.34 22.28 4.91
C ALA A 29 -1.91 22.75 6.28
N GLY A 30 -2.01 21.85 7.26
CA GLY A 30 -2.56 22.15 8.59
C GLY A 30 -4.08 22.19 8.66
N HIS A 31 -4.79 21.81 7.59
CA HIS A 31 -6.24 21.67 7.62
C HIS A 31 -6.66 20.33 8.24
N HIS A 32 -7.85 20.29 8.82
CA HIS A 32 -8.44 19.05 9.33
C HIS A 32 -9.21 18.31 8.22
N LEU A 33 -9.22 16.99 8.31
CA LEU A 33 -9.90 16.11 7.38
C LEU A 33 -11.36 15.93 7.87
N GLY A 34 -12.32 16.47 7.12
CA GLY A 34 -13.74 16.48 7.51
C GLY A 34 -14.70 16.29 6.33
N GLY A 35 -15.99 16.11 6.64
CA GLY A 35 -17.06 16.03 5.64
C GLY A 35 -16.90 14.89 4.62
N THR A 36 -17.22 15.16 3.35
CA THR A 36 -17.16 14.19 2.25
C THR A 36 -15.75 13.64 2.02
N MET A 37 -14.71 14.44 2.26
CA MET A 37 -13.32 14.02 2.08
C MET A 37 -12.93 12.96 3.11
N LEU A 38 -13.37 13.12 4.35
CA LEU A 38 -13.21 12.12 5.41
C LEU A 38 -13.95 10.83 5.06
N LEU A 39 -15.19 10.93 4.57
CA LEU A 39 -15.96 9.76 4.16
C LEU A 39 -15.24 8.98 3.04
N LEU A 40 -14.73 9.69 2.02
CA LEU A 40 -13.98 9.08 0.92
C LEU A 40 -12.68 8.42 1.41
N HIS A 41 -11.96 9.09 2.31
CA HIS A 41 -10.75 8.53 2.94
C HIS A 41 -11.08 7.25 3.69
N MET A 42 -12.11 7.25 4.53
CA MET A 42 -12.53 6.08 5.33
C MET A 42 -13.00 4.92 4.45
N MET A 43 -13.73 5.21 3.37
CA MET A 43 -14.16 4.20 2.40
C MET A 43 -12.94 3.55 1.70
N ALA A 44 -11.99 4.36 1.24
CA ALA A 44 -10.77 3.86 0.62
C ALA A 44 -9.89 3.09 1.62
N SER A 45 -9.85 3.49 2.89
CA SER A 45 -9.17 2.76 3.95
C SER A 45 -9.80 1.38 4.18
N GLY A 46 -11.14 1.30 4.16
CA GLY A 46 -11.85 0.02 4.21
C GLY A 46 -11.42 -0.91 3.07
N ALA A 47 -11.36 -0.40 1.84
CA ALA A 47 -10.87 -1.19 0.70
C ALA A 47 -9.41 -1.64 0.88
N LEU A 48 -8.54 -0.77 1.41
CA LEU A 48 -7.13 -1.08 1.66
C LEU A 48 -6.96 -2.25 2.66
N VAL A 49 -7.77 -2.26 3.73
CA VAL A 49 -7.72 -3.30 4.79
C VAL A 49 -7.96 -4.71 4.22
N PHE A 50 -8.73 -4.84 3.13
CA PHE A 50 -8.92 -6.13 2.45
C PHE A 50 -7.91 -6.36 1.30
N ALA A 51 -7.64 -5.33 0.52
CA ALA A 51 -6.74 -5.44 -0.64
C ALA A 51 -5.30 -5.76 -0.24
N LEU A 52 -4.81 -5.19 0.88
CA LEU A 52 -3.43 -5.38 1.32
C LEU A 52 -3.15 -6.83 1.77
N PRO A 53 -3.95 -7.49 2.63
CA PRO A 53 -3.79 -8.92 2.93
C PRO A 53 -3.97 -9.82 1.72
N ALA A 54 -4.94 -9.53 0.85
CA ALA A 54 -5.13 -10.30 -0.38
C ALA A 54 -3.89 -10.25 -1.28
N ALA A 55 -3.32 -9.06 -1.48
CA ALA A 55 -2.07 -8.88 -2.22
C ALA A 55 -0.88 -9.54 -1.52
N ALA A 56 -0.82 -9.47 -0.18
CA ALA A 56 0.20 -10.14 0.60
C ALA A 56 0.20 -11.65 0.31
N ILE A 57 -0.96 -12.31 0.41
CA ILE A 57 -1.11 -13.75 0.19
C ILE A 57 -0.77 -14.13 -1.25
N VAL A 58 -1.35 -13.43 -2.24
CA VAL A 58 -1.17 -13.76 -3.66
C VAL A 58 0.28 -13.59 -4.10
N TRP A 59 1.00 -12.60 -3.57
CA TRP A 59 2.37 -12.28 -3.99
C TRP A 59 3.46 -12.80 -3.06
N LEU A 60 3.11 -13.42 -1.92
CA LEU A 60 4.07 -13.83 -0.89
C LEU A 60 5.16 -14.76 -1.45
N SER A 61 4.74 -15.87 -2.07
CA SER A 61 5.66 -16.90 -2.58
C SER A 61 6.67 -16.32 -3.57
N ARG A 62 6.24 -15.40 -4.43
CA ARG A 62 7.08 -14.75 -5.44
C ARG A 62 8.09 -13.77 -4.86
N ASN A 63 7.75 -13.08 -3.78
CA ASN A 63 8.59 -12.03 -3.19
C ASN A 63 9.50 -12.53 -2.07
N ILE A 64 9.23 -13.73 -1.53
CA ILE A 64 10.17 -14.46 -0.69
C ILE A 64 11.34 -14.97 -1.55
N ASN A 65 11.04 -15.58 -2.70
CA ASN A 65 12.06 -16.19 -3.55
C ASN A 65 12.68 -15.18 -4.55
N SER A 66 13.99 -14.97 -4.45
CA SER A 66 14.76 -14.08 -5.34
C SER A 66 14.83 -14.53 -6.79
N ALA A 67 14.60 -15.83 -7.07
CA ALA A 67 14.56 -16.34 -8.43
C ALA A 67 13.30 -15.89 -9.21
N THR A 68 12.25 -15.50 -8.49
CA THR A 68 10.91 -15.23 -9.05
C THR A 68 10.49 -13.76 -9.03
N SER A 69 11.34 -12.87 -8.50
CA SER A 69 11.09 -11.43 -8.45
C SER A 69 12.40 -10.62 -8.44
N ASP A 70 12.35 -9.43 -9.04
CA ASP A 70 13.46 -8.48 -9.02
C ASP A 70 13.59 -7.82 -7.62
N PHE A 71 14.80 -7.37 -7.28
CA PHE A 71 15.08 -6.71 -6.01
C PHE A 71 14.16 -5.51 -5.75
N ILE A 72 13.93 -4.67 -6.76
CA ILE A 72 13.07 -3.48 -6.66
C ILE A 72 11.63 -3.89 -6.29
N GLN A 73 11.12 -4.94 -6.94
CA GLN A 73 9.77 -5.45 -6.68
C GLN A 73 9.65 -5.96 -5.23
N ARG A 74 10.64 -6.71 -4.75
CA ARG A 74 10.67 -7.25 -3.38
C ARG A 74 10.73 -6.15 -2.33
N CYS A 75 11.60 -5.15 -2.53
CA CYS A 75 11.67 -4.00 -1.64
C CYS A 75 10.35 -3.24 -1.60
N GLY A 76 9.74 -2.97 -2.76
CA GLY A 76 8.43 -2.32 -2.84
C GLY A 76 7.33 -3.13 -2.15
N PHE A 77 7.31 -4.45 -2.35
CA PHE A 77 6.37 -5.36 -1.70
C PHE A 77 6.50 -5.29 -0.17
N TRP A 78 7.69 -5.53 0.38
CA TRP A 78 7.88 -5.55 1.83
C TRP A 78 7.65 -4.18 2.46
N ALA A 79 8.11 -3.10 1.81
CA ALA A 79 7.84 -1.74 2.27
C ALA A 79 6.34 -1.46 2.32
N LEU A 80 5.58 -1.88 1.29
CA LEU A 80 4.13 -1.69 1.23
C LEU A 80 3.41 -2.46 2.33
N ILE A 81 3.79 -3.72 2.59
CA ILE A 81 3.20 -4.53 3.65
C ILE A 81 3.46 -3.91 5.02
N VAL A 82 4.71 -3.52 5.31
CA VAL A 82 5.08 -2.94 6.62
C VAL A 82 4.38 -1.60 6.85
N THR A 83 4.45 -0.70 5.88
CA THR A 83 3.83 0.64 5.99
C THR A 83 2.31 0.55 6.03
N GLY A 84 1.70 -0.30 5.20
CA GLY A 84 0.26 -0.52 5.21
C GLY A 84 -0.24 -1.15 6.51
N PHE A 85 0.48 -2.16 7.04
CA PHE A 85 0.14 -2.74 8.33
C PHE A 85 0.25 -1.72 9.47
N ALA A 86 1.33 -0.92 9.51
CA ALA A 86 1.47 0.16 10.49
C ALA A 86 0.35 1.21 10.39
N THR A 87 -0.04 1.58 9.16
CA THR A 87 -1.14 2.52 8.89
C THR A 87 -2.48 2.01 9.43
N ILE A 88 -2.76 0.71 9.23
CA ILE A 88 -3.99 0.07 9.73
C ILE A 88 -3.94 -0.07 11.25
N ALA A 89 -2.81 -0.54 11.79
CA ALA A 89 -2.65 -0.77 13.22
C ALA A 89 -2.85 0.53 14.02
N THR A 90 -2.23 1.63 13.59
CA THR A 90 -2.34 2.93 14.28
C THR A 90 -3.78 3.41 14.44
N VAL A 91 -4.60 3.33 13.38
CA VAL A 91 -6.03 3.69 13.45
C VAL A 91 -6.85 2.67 14.23
N PHE A 92 -6.56 1.38 14.05
CA PHE A 92 -7.24 0.33 14.81
C PHE A 92 -7.05 0.52 16.33
N PHE A 93 -5.82 0.80 16.77
CA PHE A 93 -5.54 1.12 18.17
C PHE A 93 -6.23 2.41 18.64
N CYS A 94 -6.29 3.45 17.80
CA CYS A 94 -7.03 4.69 18.11
C CYS A 94 -8.52 4.45 18.36
N MET A 95 -9.11 3.43 17.74
CA MET A 95 -10.54 3.11 17.89
C MET A 95 -10.85 2.28 19.15
N LEU A 96 -9.83 1.76 19.84
CA LEU A 96 -10.04 1.02 21.09
C LEU A 96 -10.33 1.99 22.25
N PRO A 97 -11.13 1.58 23.25
CA PRO A 97 -11.42 2.40 24.43
C PRO A 97 -10.27 2.33 25.47
N TYR A 98 -9.03 2.49 25.01
CA TYR A 98 -7.83 2.36 25.84
C TYR A 98 -6.86 3.56 25.76
N PRO A 99 -6.54 4.12 24.57
CA PRO A 99 -5.59 5.21 24.47
C PRO A 99 -6.10 6.49 25.15
N SER A 100 -5.21 7.17 25.87
CA SER A 100 -5.45 8.55 26.32
C SER A 100 -5.50 9.52 25.13
N THR A 101 -6.03 10.74 25.32
CA THR A 101 -6.03 11.78 24.28
C THR A 101 -4.63 12.04 23.71
N GLN A 102 -3.60 12.08 24.56
CA GLN A 102 -2.22 12.24 24.13
C GLN A 102 -1.75 11.06 23.25
N THR A 103 -2.10 9.84 23.64
CA THR A 103 -1.80 8.62 22.86
C THR A 103 -2.52 8.63 21.52
N MET A 104 -3.78 9.10 21.46
CA MET A 104 -4.52 9.24 20.20
C MET A 104 -3.83 10.20 19.25
N HIS A 105 -3.37 11.37 19.73
CA HIS A 105 -2.61 12.30 18.88
C HIS A 105 -1.32 11.69 18.33
N GLN A 106 -0.59 10.93 19.15
CA GLN A 106 0.62 10.25 18.72
C GLN A 106 0.34 9.16 17.68
N LEU A 107 -0.71 8.36 17.88
CA LEU A 107 -1.13 7.33 16.93
C LEU A 107 -1.60 7.94 15.60
N ILE A 108 -2.35 9.05 15.63
CA ILE A 108 -2.75 9.79 14.41
C ILE A 108 -1.53 10.35 13.67
N ASN A 109 -0.53 10.85 14.40
CA ASN A 109 0.72 11.29 13.78
C ASN A 109 1.44 10.12 13.09
N TRP A 110 1.59 8.98 13.78
CA TRP A 110 2.17 7.78 13.19
C TRP A 110 1.36 7.23 12.02
N HIS A 111 0.04 7.31 12.07
CA HIS A 111 -0.85 6.97 10.95
C HIS A 111 -0.53 7.84 9.73
N GLY A 112 -0.36 9.15 9.91
CA GLY A 112 0.03 10.06 8.84
C GLY A 112 1.37 9.66 8.21
N TRP A 113 2.43 9.50 9.03
CA TRP A 113 3.75 9.11 8.53
C TRP A 113 3.76 7.75 7.83
N SER A 114 3.12 6.74 8.41
CA SER A 114 3.04 5.41 7.82
C SER A 114 2.22 5.40 6.52
N GLY A 115 1.11 6.14 6.48
CA GLY A 115 0.26 6.30 5.29
C GLY A 115 1.01 6.99 4.14
N PHE A 116 1.73 8.08 4.41
CA PHE A 116 2.54 8.73 3.37
C PHE A 116 3.74 7.87 2.93
N ALA A 117 4.33 7.07 3.83
CA ALA A 117 5.39 6.13 3.47
C ALA A 117 4.93 5.00 2.53
N MET A 118 3.62 4.68 2.51
CA MET A 118 3.06 3.74 1.53
C MET A 118 3.16 4.25 0.09
N VAL A 119 3.19 5.56 -0.13
CA VAL A 119 3.24 6.15 -1.48
C VAL A 119 4.52 5.73 -2.23
N PRO A 120 5.74 6.03 -1.73
CA PRO A 120 6.96 5.57 -2.39
C PRO A 120 7.07 4.04 -2.42
N ALA A 121 6.55 3.32 -1.42
CA ALA A 121 6.53 1.85 -1.44
C ALA A 121 5.67 1.30 -2.59
N THR A 122 4.49 1.88 -2.81
CA THR A 122 3.59 1.52 -3.91
C THR A 122 4.19 1.84 -5.26
N VAL A 123 4.83 3.00 -5.41
CA VAL A 123 5.56 3.39 -6.61
C VAL A 123 6.69 2.39 -6.90
N LEU A 124 7.47 2.04 -5.89
CA LEU A 124 8.58 1.08 -6.01
C LEU A 124 8.07 -0.30 -6.45
N LEU A 125 6.98 -0.77 -5.85
CA LEU A 125 6.33 -2.02 -6.23
C LEU A 125 5.82 -2.00 -7.67
N ALA A 126 5.19 -0.91 -8.10
CA ALA A 126 4.67 -0.74 -9.45
C ALA A 126 5.81 -0.75 -10.49
N ILE A 127 6.88 0.01 -10.24
CA ILE A 127 8.07 0.06 -11.10
C ILE A 127 8.73 -1.31 -11.17
N GLY A 128 8.96 -1.96 -10.03
CA GLY A 128 9.55 -3.30 -9.97
C GLY A 128 8.72 -4.33 -10.74
N SER A 129 7.39 -4.26 -10.62
CA SER A 129 6.46 -5.14 -11.34
C SER A 129 6.48 -4.90 -12.85
N LEU A 130 6.59 -3.66 -13.30
CA LEU A 130 6.73 -3.32 -14.73
C LEU A 130 8.08 -3.78 -15.29
N ARG A 131 9.17 -3.53 -14.55
CA ARG A 131 10.52 -3.95 -14.93
C ARG A 131 10.62 -5.47 -15.06
N TRP A 132 10.12 -6.22 -14.08
CA TRP A 132 10.12 -7.68 -14.12
C TRP A 132 9.39 -8.25 -15.34
N ARG A 133 8.24 -7.66 -15.69
CA ARG A 133 7.49 -8.06 -16.90
C ARG A 133 8.29 -7.84 -18.18
N ARG A 134 9.00 -6.71 -18.29
CA ARG A 134 9.85 -6.42 -19.45
C ARG A 134 10.98 -7.46 -19.58
N ILE A 135 11.63 -7.81 -18.47
CA ILE A 135 12.71 -8.83 -18.45
C ILE A 135 12.19 -10.21 -18.88
N GLN A 136 11.00 -10.59 -18.44
CA GLN A 136 10.41 -11.87 -18.85
C GLN A 136 10.03 -11.89 -20.33
N ALA A 137 9.47 -10.79 -20.85
CA ALA A 137 9.10 -10.67 -22.26
C ALA A 137 10.32 -10.76 -23.20
N THR A 138 11.47 -10.17 -22.82
CA THR A 138 12.69 -10.26 -23.62
C THR A 138 13.26 -11.69 -23.61
N ARG A 139 13.28 -12.38 -22.47
CA ARG A 139 13.74 -13.78 -22.36
C ARG A 139 12.94 -14.74 -23.24
N SER A 140 11.63 -14.52 -23.39
CA SER A 140 10.79 -15.35 -24.27
C SER A 140 10.99 -15.08 -25.76
N ALA A 141 11.52 -13.91 -26.14
CA ALA A 141 11.68 -13.50 -27.54
C ALA A 141 13.01 -13.96 -28.17
N THR A 142 13.99 -14.33 -27.35
CA THR A 142 15.27 -14.91 -27.78
C THR A 142 15.43 -16.31 -27.21
N PRO A 143 14.81 -17.34 -27.82
CA PRO A 143 15.16 -18.72 -27.52
C PRO A 143 16.57 -18.97 -28.05
N GLY A 144 17.53 -19.13 -27.13
CA GLY A 144 18.86 -19.66 -27.44
C GLY A 144 18.80 -21.16 -27.68
#